data_AF-A0A1B8GP14-F1
#
_entry.id   AF-A0A1B8GP14-F1
#
_cell.length_a   1.000
_cell.length_b   1.000
_cell.length_c   1.000
_cell.angle_alpha   90.00
_cell.angle_beta   90.00
_cell.angle_gamma   90.00
#
_symmetry.space_group_name_H-M   'P 1'
#
loop_
_entity.id
_entity.type
_entity.pdbx_description
1 polymer ?
#
loop_
_entity_poly.entity_id
_entity_poly.type
_entity_poly.pdbx_seq_one_letter_code
_entity_poly.pdbx_strand_id
1 'polypeptide(L)'
;MLYHAKVYDRSGKDKRLSEWKSGSKERRVVVASNALGLGIDTGDTRAVVHAGMPRDLANYVQDSRRAGRDGLPSEAIVLLPEESAKRRRGINSRELGGARPVVYRHKKETGDREEEEMAREVEEYV
;
A
#
# COMPACT_ATOMS: atom_id res chain seq x y z
N MET A 1 -9.04 9.85 5.44
CA MET A 1 -8.35 10.65 6.49
C MET A 1 -6.87 10.74 6.16
N LEU A 2 -6.25 11.91 6.31
CA LEU A 2 -4.80 12.08 6.14
C LEU A 2 -4.05 11.81 7.46
N TYR A 3 -2.95 11.06 7.41
CA TYR A 3 -2.11 10.75 8.57
C TYR A 3 -0.61 10.88 8.20
N HIS A 4 0.09 11.85 8.77
CA HIS A 4 1.56 11.92 8.67
C HIS A 4 2.17 12.72 9.83
N ALA A 5 3.49 12.73 9.91
CA ALA A 5 4.23 13.31 11.03
C ALA A 5 3.81 14.74 11.40
N LYS A 6 3.55 15.59 10.41
CA LYS A 6 3.25 17.03 10.59
C LYS A 6 1.75 17.35 10.70
N VAL A 7 0.87 16.35 10.63
CA VAL A 7 -0.57 16.56 10.69
C VAL A 7 -1.12 15.99 11.99
N TYR A 8 -1.77 16.87 12.76
CA TYR A 8 -2.26 16.66 14.12
C TYR A 8 -1.17 16.45 15.18
N ASP A 9 -1.50 16.82 16.40
CA ASP A 9 -0.75 16.44 17.59
C ASP A 9 -1.04 14.97 17.95
N ARG A 10 -0.42 14.47 19.02
CA ARG A 10 -0.57 13.07 19.47
C ARG A 10 -2.03 12.71 19.73
N SER A 11 -2.73 13.52 20.52
CA SER A 11 -4.15 13.32 20.84
C SER A 11 -5.02 13.31 19.59
N GLY A 12 -4.78 14.24 18.66
CA GLY A 12 -5.51 14.33 17.40
C GLY A 12 -5.25 13.15 16.46
N LYS A 13 -4.05 12.55 16.49
CA LYS A 13 -3.73 11.30 15.77
C LYS A 13 -4.42 10.10 16.40
N ASP A 14 -4.39 9.97 17.73
CA ASP A 14 -4.97 8.85 18.47
C ASP A 14 -6.50 8.79 18.27
N LYS A 15 -7.19 9.93 18.43
CA LYS A 15 -8.64 10.02 18.20
C LYS A 15 -9.03 9.52 16.81
N ARG A 16 -8.30 9.99 15.81
CA ARG A 16 -8.53 9.69 14.39
C ARG A 16 -8.27 8.24 14.02
N LEU A 17 -7.21 7.66 14.59
CA LEU A 17 -6.91 6.25 14.43
C LEU A 17 -8.03 5.40 15.06
N SER A 18 -8.51 5.75 16.25
CA SER A 18 -9.64 5.08 16.90
C SER A 18 -10.93 5.18 16.08
N GLU A 19 -11.22 6.36 15.51
CA GLU A 19 -12.38 6.54 14.62
C GLU A 19 -12.29 5.66 13.36
N TRP A 20 -11.11 5.56 12.74
CA TRP A 20 -10.91 4.66 11.59
C TRP A 20 -11.08 3.18 12.00
N LYS A 21 -10.48 2.78 13.12
CA LYS A 21 -10.59 1.41 13.67
C LYS A 21 -12.01 1.03 14.06
N SER A 22 -12.88 1.98 14.35
CA SER A 22 -14.29 1.70 14.66
C SER A 22 -15.07 1.08 13.50
N GLY A 23 -14.51 1.08 12.27
CA GLY A 23 -15.20 0.59 11.07
C GLY A 23 -16.31 1.53 10.58
N SER A 24 -16.39 2.76 11.12
CA SER A 24 -17.37 3.75 10.70
C SER A 24 -17.30 4.01 9.18
N LYS A 25 -18.47 4.09 8.54
CA LYS A 25 -18.57 4.34 7.10
C LYS A 25 -17.89 5.65 6.68
N GLU A 26 -17.85 6.64 7.57
CA GLU A 26 -17.27 7.96 7.29
C GLU A 26 -15.75 7.95 7.18
N ARG A 27 -15.09 6.94 7.75
CA ARG A 27 -13.63 6.88 7.86
C ARG A 27 -13.16 5.46 7.57
N ARG A 28 -13.36 5.01 6.34
CA ARG A 28 -12.88 3.69 5.85
C ARG A 28 -11.46 3.73 5.30
N VAL A 29 -11.02 4.89 4.82
CA VAL A 29 -9.74 5.05 4.13
C VAL A 29 -8.80 5.96 4.93
N VAL A 30 -7.58 5.49 5.14
CA VAL A 30 -6.46 6.29 5.63
C VAL A 30 -5.46 6.47 4.50
N VAL A 31 -5.05 7.71 4.29
CA VAL A 31 -3.94 8.09 3.40
C VAL A 31 -2.80 8.49 4.32
N ALA A 32 -1.71 7.74 4.25
CA ALA A 32 -0.55 7.99 5.10
C ALA A 32 0.74 7.94 4.30
N SER A 33 1.77 8.60 4.82
CA SER A 33 3.14 8.30 4.38
C SER A 33 3.64 7.04 5.07
N ASN A 34 4.85 6.60 4.71
CA ASN A 34 5.55 5.51 5.40
C ASN A 34 5.72 5.77 6.93
N ALA A 35 5.49 7.02 7.37
CA ALA A 35 5.44 7.42 8.78
C ALA A 35 4.12 7.08 9.51
N LEU A 36 3.20 6.30 8.92
CA LEU A 36 2.11 5.66 9.67
C LEU A 36 2.70 4.82 10.82
N GLY A 37 3.97 4.43 10.72
CA GLY A 37 4.77 3.97 11.85
C GLY A 37 4.74 2.45 12.02
N LEU A 38 5.80 1.95 12.63
CA LEU A 38 5.95 0.58 13.09
C LEU A 38 4.93 0.30 14.20
N GLY A 39 4.26 -0.85 14.15
CA GLY A 39 3.42 -1.32 15.26
C GLY A 39 1.98 -0.80 15.33
N ILE A 40 1.51 0.00 14.35
CA ILE A 40 0.06 0.25 14.26
C ILE A 40 -0.62 -1.04 13.86
N ASP A 41 -1.49 -1.52 14.75
CA ASP A 41 -2.44 -2.56 14.39
C ASP A 41 -3.60 -1.99 13.60
N THR A 42 -3.70 -2.41 12.35
CA THR A 42 -4.67 -1.97 11.36
C THR A 42 -5.91 -2.87 11.29
N GLY A 43 -5.95 -3.94 12.10
CA GLY A 43 -7.11 -4.83 12.22
C GLY A 43 -7.54 -5.43 10.87
N ASP A 44 -8.81 -5.22 10.52
CA ASP A 44 -9.52 -5.77 9.37
C ASP A 44 -9.25 -4.99 8.07
N THR A 45 -8.03 -4.49 7.88
CA THR A 45 -7.69 -3.77 6.65
C THR A 45 -7.73 -4.71 5.45
N ARG A 46 -8.58 -4.39 4.48
CA ARG A 46 -8.80 -5.21 3.28
C ARG A 46 -7.86 -4.90 2.12
N ALA A 47 -7.28 -3.71 2.09
CA ALA A 47 -6.37 -3.33 1.03
C ALA A 47 -5.29 -2.36 1.53
N VAL A 48 -4.07 -2.56 1.06
CA VAL A 48 -2.96 -1.60 1.15
C VAL A 48 -2.62 -1.16 -0.25
N VAL A 49 -2.63 0.15 -0.50
CA VAL A 49 -2.37 0.73 -1.82
C VAL A 49 -1.15 1.63 -1.75
N HIS A 50 -0.08 1.27 -2.47
CA HIS A 50 1.09 2.10 -2.66
C HIS A 50 0.84 3.04 -3.85
N ALA A 51 0.72 4.34 -3.57
CA ALA A 51 0.58 5.38 -4.58
C ALA A 51 1.97 5.82 -5.10
N GLY A 52 2.61 4.93 -5.84
CA GLY A 52 4.01 5.02 -6.26
C GLY A 52 4.80 3.79 -5.85
N MET A 53 6.04 3.71 -6.30
CA MET A 53 6.91 2.60 -5.93
C MET A 53 7.29 2.69 -4.46
N PRO A 54 7.19 1.58 -3.69
CA PRO A 54 7.90 1.43 -2.42
C PRO A 54 9.38 1.77 -2.55
N ARG A 55 10.04 2.13 -1.46
CA ARG A 55 11.47 2.51 -1.48
C ARG A 55 12.40 1.32 -1.67
N ASP A 56 12.05 0.20 -1.02
CA ASP A 56 12.77 -1.06 -1.05
C ASP A 56 11.74 -2.18 -0.80
N LEU A 57 12.17 -3.42 -1.01
CA LEU A 57 11.33 -4.58 -0.81
C LEU A 57 10.86 -4.71 0.65
N ALA A 58 11.73 -4.41 1.61
CA ALA A 58 11.41 -4.52 3.02
C ALA A 58 10.23 -3.60 3.41
N ASN A 59 10.22 -2.37 2.89
CA ASN A 59 9.09 -1.45 3.05
C ASN A 59 7.81 -2.02 2.45
N TYR A 60 7.86 -2.57 1.23
CA TYR A 60 6.69 -3.19 0.60
C TYR A 60 6.14 -4.36 1.43
N VAL A 61 7.00 -5.28 1.87
CA VAL A 61 6.61 -6.44 2.69
C VAL A 61 5.99 -5.96 3.99
N GLN A 62 6.64 -5.02 4.68
CA GLN A 62 6.15 -4.48 5.94
C GLN A 62 4.77 -3.82 5.79
N ASP A 63 4.58 -2.97 4.78
CA ASP A 63 3.33 -2.24 4.59
C ASP A 63 2.20 -3.15 4.09
N SER A 64 2.49 -4.04 3.14
CA SER A 64 1.49 -4.99 2.61
C SER A 64 0.95 -5.93 3.70
N ARG A 65 1.75 -6.26 4.73
CA ARG A 65 1.35 -7.08 5.89
C ARG A 65 0.36 -6.39 6.84
N ARG A 66 0.01 -5.13 6.59
CA ARG A 66 -1.09 -4.46 7.28
C ARG A 66 -2.47 -4.93 6.77
N ALA A 67 -2.54 -5.45 5.54
CA ALA A 67 -3.75 -6.05 4.99
C ALA A 67 -3.91 -7.50 5.48
N GLY A 68 -5.15 -7.92 5.77
CA GLY A 68 -5.45 -9.34 5.99
C GLY A 68 -4.98 -9.94 7.32
N ARG A 69 -4.77 -9.12 8.36
CA ARG A 69 -4.30 -9.61 9.67
C ARG A 69 -5.26 -10.54 10.39
N ASP A 70 -6.54 -10.47 10.04
CA ASP A 70 -7.60 -11.36 10.48
C ASP A 70 -7.65 -12.68 9.67
N GLY A 71 -6.72 -12.89 8.73
CA GLY A 71 -6.67 -14.08 7.87
C GLY A 71 -7.70 -14.09 6.74
N LEU A 72 -8.50 -13.03 6.58
CA LEU A 72 -9.48 -12.95 5.50
C LEU A 72 -8.86 -12.40 4.21
N PRO A 73 -9.45 -12.73 3.03
CA PRO A 73 -8.99 -12.23 1.76
C PRO A 73 -8.74 -10.71 1.78
N SER A 74 -7.57 -10.33 1.30
CA SER A 74 -7.15 -8.94 1.26
C SER A 74 -6.19 -8.70 0.10
N GLU A 75 -5.87 -7.44 -0.16
CA GLU A 75 -5.05 -7.07 -1.31
C GLU A 75 -3.88 -6.15 -0.95
N ALA A 76 -2.74 -6.39 -1.59
CA ALA A 76 -1.66 -5.43 -1.69
C ALA A 76 -1.58 -4.93 -3.13
N ILE A 77 -1.63 -3.61 -3.30
CA ILE A 77 -1.69 -2.96 -4.59
C ILE A 77 -0.53 -1.98 -4.73
N VAL A 78 0.16 -2.02 -5.87
CA VAL A 78 1.12 -0.98 -6.27
C VAL A 78 0.58 -0.27 -7.51
N LEU A 79 0.42 1.04 -7.41
CA LEU A 79 0.01 1.92 -8.50
C LEU A 79 1.23 2.72 -8.97
N LEU A 80 1.69 2.47 -10.19
CA LEU A 80 2.81 3.21 -10.76
C LEU A 80 2.34 4.36 -11.66
N PRO A 81 2.89 5.57 -11.48
CA PRO A 81 2.78 6.62 -12.48
C PRO A 81 3.34 6.11 -13.82
N GLU A 82 2.65 6.47 -14.89
CA GLU A 82 2.96 6.03 -16.25
C GLU A 82 4.44 6.26 -16.61
N GLU A 83 4.97 7.46 -16.32
CA GLU A 83 6.37 7.83 -16.59
C GLU A 83 7.40 6.97 -15.85
N SER A 84 7.07 6.51 -14.64
CA SER A 84 7.93 5.61 -13.87
C SER A 84 7.93 4.21 -14.45
N ALA A 85 6.78 3.74 -14.94
CA ALA A 85 6.68 2.49 -15.69
C ALA A 85 7.40 2.58 -17.06
N LYS A 86 7.29 3.71 -17.78
CA LYS A 86 7.96 3.99 -19.07
C LYS A 86 9.47 3.86 -18.98
N ARG A 87 10.08 4.56 -18.01
CA ARG A 87 11.53 4.55 -17.80
C ARG A 87 12.06 3.15 -17.51
N ARG A 88 11.32 2.33 -16.76
CA ARG A 88 11.75 0.99 -16.36
C ARG A 88 11.52 -0.08 -17.43
N ARG A 89 10.49 0.06 -18.27
CA ARG A 89 10.24 -0.88 -19.38
C ARG A 89 11.05 -0.60 -20.64
N GLY A 90 11.83 0.49 -20.67
CA GLY A 90 12.61 0.90 -21.85
C GLY A 90 11.74 1.33 -23.04
N ILE A 91 10.46 1.64 -22.82
CA ILE A 91 9.51 1.98 -23.89
C ILE A 91 9.58 3.49 -24.18
N ASN A 92 9.68 3.85 -25.46
CA ASN A 92 9.78 5.25 -25.91
C ASN A 92 8.42 5.96 -25.79
N SER A 93 8.44 7.21 -25.32
CA SER A 93 7.24 7.97 -24.92
C SER A 93 6.22 8.22 -26.05
N ARG A 94 6.62 8.03 -27.32
CA ARG A 94 5.76 8.22 -28.50
C ARG A 94 4.85 7.03 -28.83
N GLU A 95 5.10 5.85 -28.26
CA GLU A 95 4.38 4.61 -28.63
C GLU A 95 3.14 4.34 -27.75
N LEU A 96 2.90 5.18 -26.73
CA LEU A 96 1.88 4.93 -25.71
C LEU A 96 0.88 6.09 -25.65
N GLY A 97 0.03 6.19 -26.67
CA GLY A 97 -1.20 6.96 -26.55
C GLY A 97 -2.15 6.29 -25.56
N GLY A 98 -2.37 6.91 -24.38
CA GLY A 98 -3.45 6.52 -23.46
C GLY A 98 -3.09 5.49 -22.37
N ALA A 99 -1.85 5.46 -21.86
CA ALA A 99 -1.48 4.42 -20.91
C ALA A 99 -2.14 4.55 -19.54
N ARG A 100 -2.49 3.39 -19.01
CA ARG A 100 -3.17 3.18 -17.73
C ARG A 100 -2.11 3.01 -16.62
N PRO A 101 -2.42 3.37 -15.36
CA PRO A 101 -1.55 3.03 -14.24
C PRO A 101 -1.27 1.52 -14.26
N VAL A 102 -0.01 1.14 -14.06
CA VAL A 102 0.32 -0.28 -13.87
C VAL A 102 -0.16 -0.66 -12.48
N VAL A 103 -1.06 -1.65 -12.42
CA VAL A 103 -1.66 -2.15 -11.19
C VAL A 103 -1.12 -3.54 -10.94
N TYR A 104 -0.28 -3.68 -9.93
CA TYR A 104 0.07 -4.99 -9.38
C TYR A 104 -0.92 -5.28 -8.25
N ARG A 105 -1.60 -6.42 -8.30
CA ARG A 105 -2.59 -6.82 -7.29
C ARG A 105 -2.23 -8.21 -6.79
N HIS A 106 -1.84 -8.28 -5.53
CA HIS A 106 -1.64 -9.54 -4.83
C HIS A 106 -2.88 -9.82 -3.98
N LYS A 107 -3.57 -10.94 -4.25
CA LYS A 107 -4.61 -11.48 -3.36
C LYS A 107 -3.95 -12.28 -2.25
N LYS A 108 -4.11 -11.82 -1.01
CA LYS A 108 -3.63 -12.55 0.17
C LYS A 108 -4.70 -13.55 0.58
N GLU A 109 -4.44 -14.83 0.30
CA GLU A 109 -5.18 -15.98 0.83
C GLU A 109 -4.39 -16.58 2.01
N THR A 110 -5.01 -17.43 2.83
CA THR A 110 -4.34 -18.05 3.98
C THR A 110 -3.13 -18.90 3.55
N GLY A 111 -1.90 -18.40 3.72
CA GLY A 111 -0.65 -19.15 3.56
C GLY A 111 0.58 -18.29 3.22
N ASP A 112 1.72 -18.55 3.87
CA ASP A 112 2.93 -17.69 3.84
C ASP A 112 3.80 -17.81 2.58
N ARG A 113 3.55 -18.78 1.68
CA ARG A 113 4.50 -19.17 0.62
C ARG A 113 4.50 -18.29 -0.63
N GLU A 114 3.42 -17.56 -0.89
CA GLU A 114 3.30 -16.70 -2.07
C GLU A 114 4.00 -15.34 -1.88
N GLU A 115 4.22 -14.90 -0.63
CA GLU A 115 4.69 -13.56 -0.32
C GLU A 115 6.16 -13.31 -0.73
N GLU A 116 7.04 -14.31 -0.66
CA GLU A 116 8.45 -14.20 -1.08
C GLU A 116 8.63 -14.16 -2.60
N GLU A 117 7.79 -14.87 -3.36
CA GLU A 117 7.86 -14.87 -4.82
C GLU A 117 7.34 -13.54 -5.39
N MET A 118 6.28 -12.99 -4.80
CA MET A 118 5.75 -11.67 -5.17
C MET A 118 6.61 -10.51 -4.65
N ALA A 119 7.30 -10.71 -3.53
CA ALA A 119 8.37 -9.83 -3.10
C ALA A 119 9.42 -9.70 -4.22
N ARG A 120 9.85 -10.81 -4.84
CA ARG A 120 10.78 -10.79 -5.97
C ARG A 120 10.21 -10.12 -7.22
N GLU A 121 8.92 -10.33 -7.52
CA GLU A 121 8.28 -9.59 -8.62
C GLU A 121 8.32 -8.09 -8.36
N VAL A 122 7.98 -7.64 -7.15
CA VAL A 122 8.06 -6.23 -6.78
C VAL A 122 9.50 -5.74 -6.79
N GLU A 123 10.47 -6.55 -6.35
CA GLU A 123 11.91 -6.27 -6.34
C GLU A 123 12.47 -5.99 -7.75
N GLU A 124 11.98 -6.66 -8.79
CA GLU A 124 12.29 -6.30 -10.19
C GLU A 124 11.96 -4.83 -10.50
N TYR A 125 11.00 -4.27 -9.75
CA TYR A 125 10.58 -2.90 -9.86
C TYR A 125 10.99 -2.02 -8.68
N VAL A 126 11.73 -2.43 -7.64
CA VAL A 126 12.14 -1.48 -6.56
C VAL A 126 13.52 -0.92 -6.82
#